data_AF-A0A2N5JS18-F1
#
_entry.id   AF-A0A2N5JS18-F1
#
_cell.length_a   1.000
_cell.length_b   1.000
_cell.length_c   1.000
_cell.angle_alpha   90.00
_cell.angle_beta   90.00
_cell.angle_gamma   90.00
#
_symmetry.space_group_name_H-M   'P 1'
#
loop_
_entity.id
_entity.type
_entity.pdbx_description
1 polymer ?
#
loop_
_entity_poly.entity_id
_entity_poly.type
_entity_poly.pdbx_seq_one_letter_code
_entity_poly.pdbx_strand_id
1 'polypeptide(L)'
;MTNSPKVKVNQRDLERVLLQLASVLKEGMDQGITQGWFHLPQSDHDALWLAASILQRSGQFPAYKLTFYHRGQGDDTCGVVFRCHESS
;
A
#
# COMPACT_ATOMS: atom_id res chain seq x y z
N MET A 1 -9.95 -18.90 -22.52
CA MET A 1 -8.84 -18.93 -21.55
C MET A 1 -8.53 -17.49 -21.16
N THR A 2 -8.95 -17.07 -19.97
CA THR A 2 -8.63 -15.73 -19.44
C THR A 2 -7.18 -15.76 -18.98
N ASN A 3 -6.28 -15.17 -19.77
CA ASN A 3 -4.91 -14.90 -19.37
C ASN A 3 -4.95 -13.93 -18.18
N SER A 4 -4.97 -14.46 -16.96
CA SER A 4 -4.72 -13.64 -15.78
C SER A 4 -3.32 -13.04 -15.95
N PRO A 5 -3.16 -11.71 -15.91
CA PRO A 5 -1.84 -11.11 -16.00
C PRO A 5 -0.99 -11.71 -14.88
N LYS A 6 0.07 -12.45 -15.25
CA LYS A 6 1.06 -12.96 -14.30
C LYS A 6 1.86 -11.76 -13.82
N VAL A 7 1.41 -11.16 -12.73
CA VAL A 7 2.14 -10.09 -12.04
C VAL A 7 3.49 -10.66 -11.62
N LYS A 8 4.57 -10.17 -12.24
CA LYS A 8 5.94 -10.58 -11.94
C LYS A 8 6.54 -9.54 -11.00
N VAL A 9 6.41 -9.77 -9.71
CA VAL A 9 7.08 -8.93 -8.71
C VAL A 9 8.37 -9.60 -8.25
N ASN A 10 9.45 -8.83 -8.29
CA ASN A 10 10.72 -9.20 -7.68
C ASN A 10 10.56 -9.23 -6.15
N GLN A 11 10.92 -10.35 -5.52
CA GLN A 11 10.81 -10.53 -4.08
C GLN A 11 11.47 -9.40 -3.28
N ARG A 12 12.64 -8.93 -3.72
CA ARG A 12 13.37 -7.84 -3.01
C ARG A 12 12.60 -6.52 -3.05
N ASP A 13 11.96 -6.23 -4.18
CA ASP A 13 11.15 -5.01 -4.33
C ASP A 13 9.88 -5.12 -3.48
N LEU A 14 9.24 -6.30 -3.45
CA LEU A 14 8.09 -6.53 -2.58
C LEU A 14 8.44 -6.37 -1.09
N GLU A 15 9.53 -6.97 -0.63
CA GLU A 15 9.99 -6.88 0.76
C GLU A 15 10.29 -5.44 1.15
N ARG A 16 11.01 -4.69 0.30
CA ARG A 16 11.27 -3.26 0.53
C ARG A 16 9.96 -2.47 0.65
N VAL A 17 9.05 -2.63 -0.30
CA VAL A 17 7.80 -1.84 -0.33
C VAL A 17 6.88 -2.21 0.83
N LEU A 18 6.84 -3.49 1.23
CA LEU A 18 6.14 -3.94 2.43
C LEU A 18 6.66 -3.25 3.69
N LEU A 19 7.98 -3.22 3.89
CA LEU A 19 8.60 -2.59 5.05
C LEU A 19 8.33 -1.08 5.07
N GLN A 20 8.44 -0.41 3.92
CA GLN A 20 8.16 1.02 3.81
C GLN A 20 6.70 1.34 4.14
N LEU A 21 5.75 0.63 3.53
CA LEU A 21 4.32 0.85 3.77
C LEU A 21 3.93 0.52 5.22
N ALA A 22 4.45 -0.57 5.79
CA ALA A 22 4.20 -0.93 7.19
C ALA A 22 4.77 0.11 8.17
N SER A 23 5.94 0.68 7.87
CA SER A 23 6.52 1.75 8.67
C SER A 23 5.64 3.00 8.69
N VAL A 24 5.11 3.40 7.53
CA VAL A 24 4.23 4.57 7.41
C VAL A 24 2.91 4.35 8.14
N LEU A 25 2.32 3.15 8.06
CA LEU A 25 1.10 2.81 8.80
C LEU A 25 1.33 2.78 10.31
N LYS A 26 2.48 2.28 10.76
CA LYS A 26 2.86 2.29 12.17
C LYS A 26 3.05 3.71 12.68
N GLU A 27 3.79 4.53 11.95
CA GLU A 27 3.97 5.95 12.30
C GLU A 27 2.63 6.70 12.33
N GLY A 28 1.76 6.42 11.35
CA GLY A 28 0.41 6.97 11.32
C GLY A 28 -0.40 6.59 12.55
N MET A 29 -0.33 5.33 12.98
CA MET A 29 -0.99 4.86 14.20
C MET A 29 -0.43 5.54 15.44
N ASP A 30 0.89 5.59 15.58
CA ASP A 30 1.59 6.14 16.74
C ASP A 30 1.34 7.66 16.88
N GLN A 31 1.14 8.37 15.75
CA GLN A 31 0.85 9.81 15.71
C GLN A 31 -0.65 10.15 15.67
N GLY A 32 -1.55 9.16 15.66
CA GLY A 32 -2.99 9.40 15.55
C GLY A 32 -3.43 9.97 14.19
N ILE A 33 -2.69 9.70 13.12
CA ILE A 33 -3.02 10.13 11.76
C ILE A 33 -4.20 9.29 11.25
N THR A 34 -5.35 9.92 11.04
CA THR A 34 -6.56 9.22 10.58
C THR A 34 -6.61 9.03 9.06
N GLN A 35 -5.80 9.75 8.29
CA GLN A 35 -5.70 9.58 6.85
C GLN A 35 -4.32 10.01 6.34
N GLY A 36 -3.76 9.26 5.40
CA GLY A 36 -2.56 9.67 4.69
C GLY A 36 -2.41 9.03 3.32
N TRP A 37 -1.39 9.48 2.60
CA TRP A 37 -1.06 9.05 1.25
C TRP A 37 0.39 8.60 1.23
N PHE A 38 0.62 7.40 0.73
CA PHE A 38 1.95 6.85 0.49
C PHE A 38 2.15 6.71 -1.01
N HIS A 39 3.21 7.33 -1.54
CA HIS A 39 3.51 7.33 -2.97
C HIS A 39 4.86 6.68 -3.25
N LEU A 40 4.95 5.99 -4.37
CA LEU A 40 6.19 5.44 -4.91
C LEU A 40 6.29 5.71 -6.42
N PRO A 41 7.49 5.59 -7.01
CA PRO A 41 7.63 5.63 -8.47
C PRO A 41 6.78 4.56 -9.16
N GLN A 42 6.32 4.82 -10.39
CA GLN A 42 5.51 3.85 -11.15
C GLN A 42 6.19 2.47 -11.33
N SER A 43 7.52 2.39 -11.27
CA SER A 43 8.26 1.12 -11.31
C SER A 43 7.90 0.16 -10.18
N ASP A 44 7.39 0.70 -9.05
CA ASP A 44 7.01 -0.07 -7.87
C ASP A 44 5.52 -0.44 -7.86
N HIS A 45 4.76 -0.11 -8.91
CA HIS A 45 3.31 -0.30 -8.99
C HIS A 45 2.84 -1.68 -8.50
N ASP A 46 3.35 -2.74 -9.10
CA ASP A 46 2.92 -4.10 -8.79
C ASP A 46 3.34 -4.54 -7.38
N ALA A 47 4.52 -4.10 -6.94
CA ALA A 47 5.02 -4.37 -5.60
C ALA A 47 4.15 -3.65 -4.54
N LEU A 48 3.78 -2.40 -4.78
CA LEU A 48 2.93 -1.61 -3.89
C LEU A 48 1.49 -2.14 -3.83
N TRP A 49 0.94 -2.53 -4.98
CA TRP A 49 -0.38 -3.16 -5.04
C TRP A 49 -0.45 -4.46 -4.23
N LEU A 50 0.56 -5.33 -4.38
CA LEU A 50 0.65 -6.55 -3.60
C LEU A 50 0.92 -6.27 -2.12
N ALA A 51 1.82 -5.34 -1.79
CA ALA A 51 2.14 -4.98 -0.41
C ALA A 51 0.90 -4.49 0.34
N ALA A 52 0.10 -3.59 -0.25
CA ALA A 52 -1.14 -3.12 0.32
C ALA A 52 -2.13 -4.29 0.56
N SER A 53 -2.26 -5.19 -0.41
CA SER A 53 -3.13 -6.37 -0.30
C SER A 53 -2.67 -7.36 0.78
N ILE A 54 -1.36 -7.52 0.97
CA ILE A 54 -0.78 -8.39 2.00
C ILE A 54 -1.01 -7.76 3.38
N LEU A 55 -0.69 -6.47 3.56
CA LEU A 55 -0.85 -5.79 4.84
C LEU A 55 -2.32 -5.72 5.25
N GLN A 56 -3.25 -5.42 4.33
CA GLN A 56 -4.68 -5.43 4.62
C GLN A 56 -5.17 -6.79 5.13
N ARG A 57 -4.68 -7.90 4.52
CA ARG A 57 -5.05 -9.27 4.91
C ARG A 57 -4.34 -9.77 6.16
N SER A 58 -3.17 -9.22 6.48
CA SER A 58 -2.41 -9.60 7.68
C SER A 58 -3.14 -9.25 8.97
N GLY A 59 -4.02 -8.24 8.94
CA GLY A 59 -4.70 -7.73 10.13
C GLY A 59 -3.76 -6.97 11.09
N GLN A 60 -2.51 -6.71 10.70
CA GLN A 60 -1.54 -5.98 11.53
C GLN A 60 -1.96 -4.52 11.80
N PHE A 61 -2.70 -3.93 10.87
CA PHE A 61 -3.20 -2.55 10.94
C PHE A 61 -4.74 -2.52 10.81
N PRO A 62 -5.47 -3.11 11.76
CA PRO A 62 -6.90 -3.37 11.60
C PRO A 62 -7.75 -2.09 11.57
N ALA A 63 -7.24 -0.99 12.13
CA ALA A 63 -7.90 0.31 12.10
C ALA A 63 -7.83 0.97 10.71
N TYR A 64 -6.87 0.59 9.86
CA TYR A 64 -6.66 1.21 8.56
C TYR A 64 -7.23 0.38 7.41
N LYS A 65 -7.94 1.07 6.52
CA LYS A 65 -8.24 0.57 5.17
C LYS A 65 -7.23 1.14 4.19
N LEU A 66 -6.64 0.26 3.39
CA LEU A 66 -5.67 0.59 2.35
C LEU A 66 -6.36 0.57 0.99
N THR A 67 -6.28 1.68 0.26
CA THR A 67 -6.84 1.83 -1.10
C THR A 67 -5.71 2.15 -2.06
N PHE A 68 -5.44 1.23 -2.99
CA PHE A 68 -4.39 1.40 -4.00
C PHE A 68 -4.87 2.25 -5.19
N TYR A 69 -3.99 3.09 -5.72
CA TYR A 69 -4.19 3.96 -6.87
C TYR A 69 -3.05 3.78 -7.87
N HIS A 70 -3.40 3.51 -9.13
CA HIS A 70 -2.43 3.34 -10.22
C HIS A 70 -1.75 4.66 -10.61
N ARG A 71 -2.41 5.81 -10.42
CA ARG A 71 -1.80 7.15 -10.62
C ARG A 71 -1.90 7.94 -9.31
N GLY A 72 -0.76 8.30 -8.74
CA GLY A 72 -0.66 9.22 -7.62
C GLY A 72 -0.86 10.68 -8.04
N GLN A 73 -0.72 11.63 -7.10
CA GLN A 73 -0.66 13.05 -7.46
C GLN A 73 0.69 13.37 -8.12
N GLY A 74 0.72 13.31 -9.45
CA GLY A 74 1.91 13.45 -10.29
C GLY A 74 1.97 12.28 -11.26
N ASP A 75 1.89 12.56 -12.56
CA ASP A 75 1.50 11.63 -13.63
C ASP A 75 2.35 10.33 -13.78
N ASP A 76 3.43 10.17 -13.01
CA ASP A 76 4.36 9.02 -13.05
C ASP A 76 4.55 8.28 -11.70
N THR A 77 3.57 8.35 -10.80
CA THR A 77 3.63 7.69 -9.49
C THR A 77 2.48 6.71 -9.28
N CYS A 78 2.70 5.70 -8.44
CA CYS A 78 1.64 4.86 -7.87
C CYS A 78 1.47 5.21 -6.39
N GLY A 79 0.32 4.87 -5.79
CA GLY A 79 0.08 5.24 -4.40
C GLY A 79 -0.92 4.38 -3.65
N VAL A 80 -0.87 4.46 -2.33
CA VAL A 80 -1.85 3.88 -1.41
C VAL A 80 -2.35 4.99 -0.50
N VAL A 81 -3.67 5.16 -0.47
CA VAL A 81 -4.34 5.96 0.56
C VAL A 81 -4.68 5.03 1.71
N PHE A 82 -4.29 5.41 2.92
CA PHE A 82 -4.73 4.75 4.14
C PHE A 82 -5.70 5.66 4.89
N ARG A 83 -6.81 5.10 5.34
CA ARG A 83 -7.82 5.79 6.16
C ARG A 83 -8.17 4.95 7.36
N CYS A 84 -8.11 5.56 8.54
CA CYS A 84 -8.61 4.99 9.76
C CYS A 84 -10.14 4.93 9.62
N HIS A 85 -10.69 3.73 9.72
CA HIS A 85 -12.12 3.57 9.90
C HIS A 85 -12.33 3.54 11.41
N GLU A 86 -12.67 4.69 11.98
CA GLU A 86 -13.20 4.71 13.35
C GLU A 86 -14.36 3.73 13.39
N SER A 87 -14.22 2.70 14.22
CA SER A 87 -15.33 1.81 14.52
C SER A 87 -16.32 2.65 15.34
N SER A 88 -17.30 3.24 14.65
CA SER A 88 -18.47 3.87 15.27
C SER A 88 -19.26 2.85 16.09
#